data_AF-A0A936KRD2-F1
#
_entry.id   AF-A0A936KRD2-F1
#
_cell.length_a   1.000
_cell.length_b   1.000
_cell.length_c   1.000
_cell.angle_alpha   90.00
_cell.angle_beta   90.00
_cell.angle_gamma   90.00
#
_symmetry.space_group_name_H-M   'P 1'
#
loop_
_entity.id
_entity.type
_entity.pdbx_description
1 polymer ?
#
loop_
_entity_poly.entity_id
_entity_poly.type
_entity_poly.pdbx_seq_one_letter_code
_entity_poly.pdbx_strand_id
1 'polypeptide(L)'
;MTSAADAGAGPASGGAGHHVTFGPAGPAGSVGTAGSAGGAPGVGWSMAPLIVGGLLMVFSIWWFYFKRDHADLIEGQHTVWVFGYGHLPIFGSVAAVGAGLAAAVDVVQGESEVGVRPVALVLAVSVAIYALTLAGLHTLADREGWRGSIPAVVTSVGVLIVPFLGLSMGVSVLAIGLVLALAVTNHVWVTNRAD
;
A
#
# COMPACT_ATOMS: atom_id res chain seq x y z
N MET A 1 -79.39 23.47 38.24
CA MET A 1 -80.37 23.41 37.13
C MET A 1 -79.67 23.92 35.88
N THR A 2 -79.46 23.04 34.88
CA THR A 2 -79.36 23.29 33.40
C THR A 2 -78.39 24.39 32.91
N SER A 3 -77.52 24.27 31.89
CA SER A 3 -77.58 23.55 30.61
C SER A 3 -76.27 23.79 29.81
N ALA A 4 -75.92 22.85 28.93
CA ALA A 4 -75.29 22.91 27.59
C ALA A 4 -74.36 24.09 27.18
N ALA A 5 -73.11 23.89 26.71
CA ALA A 5 -72.63 23.38 25.39
C ALA A 5 -72.49 24.44 24.29
N ASP A 6 -71.27 24.64 23.77
CA ASP A 6 -70.86 24.97 22.38
C ASP A 6 -69.33 25.25 22.42
N ALA A 7 -68.39 24.59 21.75
CA ALA A 7 -68.23 24.23 20.34
C ALA A 7 -68.22 25.46 19.39
N GLY A 8 -67.08 25.71 18.75
CA GLY A 8 -66.97 26.75 17.73
C GLY A 8 -65.56 27.26 17.48
N ALA A 9 -64.77 26.48 16.75
CA ALA A 9 -63.45 26.84 16.26
C ALA A 9 -63.50 27.64 14.94
N GLY A 10 -62.51 28.50 14.73
CA GLY A 10 -62.11 29.11 13.46
C GLY A 10 -61.94 30.64 13.55
N PRO A 11 -61.02 31.28 12.80
CA PRO A 11 -60.49 30.84 11.50
C PRO A 11 -58.95 30.99 11.31
N ALA A 12 -58.45 30.41 10.20
CA ALA A 12 -57.36 30.89 9.31
C ALA A 12 -55.94 31.08 9.94
N SER A 13 -54.80 30.79 9.32
CA SER A 13 -54.39 30.60 7.92
C SER A 13 -52.86 30.39 7.91
N GLY A 14 -52.34 29.70 6.90
CA GLY A 14 -50.90 29.65 6.55
C GLY A 14 -50.13 28.60 7.36
N GLY A 15 -49.26 27.78 6.81
CA GLY A 15 -48.39 27.91 5.65
C GLY A 15 -47.12 27.12 6.03
N ALA A 16 -46.50 26.46 5.05
CA ALA A 16 -45.46 25.45 5.24
C ALA A 16 -44.24 25.89 6.09
N GLY A 17 -43.67 24.94 6.84
CA GLY A 17 -42.35 25.07 7.46
C GLY A 17 -42.06 23.98 8.50
N HIS A 18 -41.48 22.85 8.06
CA HIS A 18 -40.94 21.83 8.96
C HIS A 18 -39.65 22.39 9.60
N HIS A 19 -39.78 23.02 10.75
CA HIS A 19 -38.66 23.59 11.51
C HIS A 19 -38.06 22.50 12.42
N VAL A 20 -36.91 21.94 12.04
CA VAL A 20 -36.13 21.03 12.89
C VAL A 20 -35.34 21.88 13.88
N THR A 21 -35.79 21.89 15.13
CA THR A 21 -35.17 22.62 16.24
C THR A 21 -34.00 21.81 16.82
N PHE A 22 -32.77 22.32 16.75
CA PHE A 22 -31.65 21.82 17.55
C PHE A 22 -31.60 22.58 18.88
N GLY A 23 -31.86 21.88 19.99
CA GLY A 23 -31.68 22.40 21.35
C GLY A 23 -30.48 21.72 22.03
N PRO A 24 -29.65 22.47 22.80
CA PRO A 24 -28.46 21.92 23.44
C PRO A 24 -28.82 21.19 24.74
N ALA A 25 -28.38 19.94 24.88
CA ALA A 25 -28.38 19.24 26.17
C ALA A 25 -26.94 19.01 26.61
N GLY A 26 -26.56 19.73 27.67
CA GLY A 26 -25.30 19.65 28.38
C GLY A 26 -25.12 18.36 29.20
N PRO A 27 -24.12 18.31 30.09
CA PRO A 27 -23.19 17.18 30.16
C PRO A 27 -23.39 16.24 31.36
N ALA A 28 -22.57 15.17 31.35
CA ALA A 28 -21.99 14.42 32.46
C ALA A 28 -22.43 12.95 32.59
N GLY A 29 -21.52 12.07 32.17
CA GLY A 29 -21.56 10.62 32.36
C GLY A 29 -20.31 9.95 31.78
N SER A 30 -19.14 10.53 32.01
CA SER A 30 -17.83 10.11 31.51
C SER A 30 -17.11 9.19 32.50
N VAL A 31 -17.08 7.87 32.26
CA VAL A 31 -16.07 6.91 32.75
C VAL A 31 -16.11 5.69 31.80
N GLY A 32 -15.04 5.18 31.18
CA GLY A 32 -13.63 5.50 31.37
C GLY A 32 -12.81 5.19 30.12
N THR A 33 -11.88 6.10 29.86
CA THR A 33 -10.68 5.93 29.05
C THR A 33 -9.65 5.16 29.86
N ALA A 34 -9.23 3.99 29.37
CA ALA A 34 -7.99 3.36 29.81
C ALA A 34 -7.03 3.36 28.63
N GLY A 35 -6.08 4.31 28.64
CA GLY A 35 -4.82 4.17 27.90
C GLY A 35 -4.59 5.07 26.69
N SER A 36 -5.14 6.29 26.62
CA SER A 36 -4.57 7.33 25.74
C SER A 36 -3.31 7.89 26.38
N ALA A 37 -2.19 7.17 26.25
CA ALA A 37 -0.88 7.75 26.52
C ALA A 37 -0.61 8.80 25.44
N GLY A 38 -0.65 10.08 25.85
CA GLY A 38 -0.41 11.22 24.98
C GLY A 38 0.98 11.15 24.34
N GLY A 39 0.99 10.89 23.04
CA GLY A 39 2.00 11.39 22.12
C GLY A 39 1.32 12.37 21.18
N ALA A 40 2.08 13.25 20.52
CA ALA A 40 1.59 14.12 19.45
C ALA A 40 0.69 13.35 18.45
N PRO A 41 -0.08 14.01 17.55
CA PRO A 41 -0.73 13.35 16.40
C PRO A 41 0.25 12.69 15.40
N GLY A 42 1.47 12.38 15.84
CA GLY A 42 2.53 11.71 15.11
C GLY A 42 2.57 10.22 15.42
N VAL A 43 2.76 9.44 14.36
CA VAL A 43 3.38 8.11 14.30
C VAL A 43 3.26 7.31 15.61
N GLY A 44 2.10 6.70 15.84
CA GLY A 44 1.96 5.67 16.87
C GLY A 44 2.83 4.45 16.56
N TRP A 45 3.20 3.68 17.58
CA TRP A 45 4.01 2.45 17.43
C TRP A 45 3.40 1.43 16.45
N SER A 46 2.09 1.51 16.17
CA SER A 46 1.39 0.71 15.16
C SER A 46 1.83 0.98 13.71
N MET A 47 2.39 2.17 13.43
CA MET A 47 2.89 2.55 12.09
C MET A 47 4.32 2.07 11.82
N ALA A 48 5.08 1.72 12.87
CA ALA A 48 6.48 1.35 12.74
C ALA A 48 6.73 0.21 11.74
N PRO A 49 5.95 -0.90 11.73
CA PRO A 49 6.12 -1.96 10.74
C PRO A 49 5.87 -1.49 9.30
N LEU A 50 4.90 -0.59 9.10
CA LEU A 50 4.59 -0.04 7.78
C LEU A 50 5.72 0.86 7.29
N ILE A 51 6.23 1.75 8.14
CA ILE A 51 7.32 2.68 7.79
C ILE A 51 8.59 1.89 7.46
N VAL A 52 8.98 0.96 8.33
CA VAL A 52 10.18 0.14 8.11
C VAL A 52 10.01 -0.73 6.87
N GLY A 53 8.85 -1.36 6.67
CA GLY A 53 8.56 -2.17 5.50
C GLY A 53 8.58 -1.37 4.19
N GLY A 54 7.96 -0.20 4.18
CA GLY A 54 7.95 0.70 3.02
C GLY A 54 9.35 1.18 2.65
N LEU A 55 10.16 1.59 3.64
CA LEU A 55 11.56 1.97 3.41
C LEU A 55 12.37 0.79 2.86
N LEU A 56 12.23 -0.41 3.44
CA LEU A 56 12.90 -1.61 2.93
C LEU A 56 12.52 -1.89 1.47
N MET A 57 11.24 -1.76 1.09
CA MET A 57 10.82 -1.93 -0.30
C MET A 57 11.50 -0.90 -1.22
N VAL A 58 11.43 0.38 -0.88
CA VAL A 58 11.98 1.47 -1.71
C VAL A 58 13.49 1.30 -1.88
N PHE A 59 14.23 1.07 -0.80
CA PHE A 59 15.67 0.83 -0.87
C PHE A 59 16.03 -0.42 -1.67
N SER A 60 15.26 -1.50 -1.52
CA SER A 60 15.53 -2.75 -2.26
C SER A 60 15.26 -2.60 -3.75
N ILE A 61 14.15 -1.96 -4.13
CA ILE A 61 13.82 -1.64 -5.52
C ILE A 61 14.91 -0.74 -6.11
N TRP A 62 15.30 0.30 -5.38
CA TRP A 62 16.36 1.21 -5.82
C TRP A 62 17.68 0.46 -6.03
N TRP A 63 18.07 -0.42 -5.11
CA TRP A 63 19.29 -1.21 -5.22
C TRP A 63 19.26 -2.16 -6.41
N PHE A 64 18.14 -2.89 -6.61
CA PHE A 64 17.99 -3.79 -7.74
C PHE A 64 18.07 -3.06 -9.08
N TYR A 65 17.53 -1.85 -9.17
CA TYR A 65 17.57 -1.03 -10.37
C TYR A 65 19.00 -0.61 -10.75
N PHE A 66 19.77 -0.09 -9.80
CA PHE A 66 21.13 0.41 -10.05
C PHE A 66 22.23 -0.67 -10.04
N LYS A 67 21.87 -1.93 -9.78
CA LYS A 67 22.80 -3.06 -9.62
C LYS A 67 23.66 -3.37 -10.86
N ARG A 68 23.26 -2.96 -12.06
CA ARG A 68 23.98 -3.30 -13.31
C ARG A 68 24.42 -2.01 -13.99
N ASP A 69 25.72 -1.93 -14.28
CA ASP A 69 26.27 -0.86 -15.10
C ASP A 69 25.63 -0.96 -16.50
N HIS A 70 24.95 0.11 -16.92
CA HIS A 70 24.24 0.15 -18.21
C HIS A 70 25.19 0.38 -19.39
N ALA A 71 26.50 0.38 -19.15
CA ALA A 71 27.54 0.80 -20.08
C ALA A 71 27.67 -0.08 -21.34
N ASP A 72 27.36 -1.37 -21.26
CA ASP A 72 27.67 -2.32 -22.35
C ASP A 72 26.53 -2.53 -23.37
N LEU A 73 25.37 -1.88 -23.20
CA LEU A 73 24.15 -2.22 -23.95
C LEU A 73 23.88 -1.39 -25.22
N ILE A 74 24.82 -0.55 -25.65
CA ILE A 74 24.62 0.37 -26.78
C ILE A 74 25.45 -0.03 -28.01
N GLU A 75 25.21 -1.22 -28.57
CA GLU A 75 25.79 -1.60 -29.88
C GLU A 75 24.74 -1.98 -30.95
N GLY A 76 23.44 -2.10 -30.59
CA GLY A 76 22.41 -2.59 -31.53
C GLY A 76 21.10 -1.79 -31.55
N GLN A 77 20.58 -1.51 -32.75
CA GLN A 77 19.32 -0.77 -32.95
C GLN A 77 18.10 -1.44 -32.29
N HIS A 78 18.05 -2.79 -32.24
CA HIS A 78 16.97 -3.54 -31.59
C HIS A 78 17.04 -3.46 -30.05
N THR A 79 18.25 -3.38 -29.49
CA THR A 79 18.50 -3.24 -28.05
C THR A 79 18.00 -1.90 -27.53
N VAL A 80 18.12 -0.83 -28.32
CA VAL A 80 17.60 0.50 -27.97
C VAL A 80 16.07 0.50 -27.80
N TRP A 81 15.33 -0.18 -28.68
CA TRP A 81 13.86 -0.28 -28.56
C TRP A 81 13.44 -1.14 -27.37
N VAL A 82 14.09 -2.29 -27.17
CA VAL A 82 13.85 -3.17 -26.01
C VAL A 82 14.16 -2.46 -24.70
N PHE A 83 15.26 -1.71 -24.63
CA PHE A 83 15.63 -0.95 -23.45
C PHE A 83 14.67 0.21 -23.21
N GLY A 84 14.28 0.95 -24.25
CA GLY A 84 13.34 2.06 -24.14
C GLY A 84 11.94 1.64 -23.66
N TYR A 85 11.38 0.58 -24.23
CA TYR A 85 10.01 0.14 -23.90
C TYR A 85 9.96 -0.86 -22.72
N GLY A 86 11.02 -1.65 -22.51
CA GLY A 86 11.11 -2.61 -21.41
C GLY A 86 11.12 -1.96 -20.02
N HIS A 87 11.42 -0.66 -19.93
CA HIS A 87 11.37 0.10 -18.68
C HIS A 87 9.98 0.63 -18.31
N LEU A 88 9.02 0.69 -19.26
CA LEU A 88 7.68 1.19 -18.97
C LEU A 88 6.96 0.40 -17.86
N PRO A 89 7.01 -0.95 -17.84
CA PRO A 89 6.42 -1.72 -16.74
C PRO A 89 7.13 -1.47 -15.39
N ILE A 90 8.43 -1.17 -15.39
CA ILE A 90 9.18 -0.81 -14.19
C ILE A 90 8.60 0.47 -13.60
N PHE A 91 8.46 1.54 -14.40
CA PHE A 91 7.90 2.81 -13.93
C PHE A 91 6.45 2.65 -13.43
N GLY A 92 5.62 1.91 -14.16
CA GLY A 92 4.25 1.63 -13.75
C GLY A 92 4.17 0.87 -12.42
N SER A 93 5.03 -0.15 -12.25
CA SER A 93 5.09 -0.93 -11.00
C SER A 93 5.55 -0.10 -9.80
N VAL A 94 6.56 0.75 -9.97
CA VAL A 94 7.05 1.62 -8.89
C VAL A 94 5.99 2.66 -8.50
N ALA A 95 5.30 3.24 -9.48
CA ALA A 95 4.17 4.13 -9.23
C ALA A 95 3.04 3.41 -8.45
N ALA A 96 2.73 2.17 -8.84
CA ALA A 96 1.73 1.36 -8.16
C ALA A 96 2.15 0.97 -6.72
N VAL A 97 3.44 0.71 -6.46
CA VAL A 97 3.96 0.55 -5.10
C VAL A 97 3.76 1.81 -4.28
N GLY A 98 4.07 2.99 -4.82
CA GLY A 98 3.85 4.27 -4.15
C GLY A 98 2.37 4.49 -3.78
N ALA A 99 1.46 4.26 -4.72
CA ALA A 99 0.02 4.34 -4.49
C ALA A 99 -0.47 3.30 -3.46
N GLY A 100 0.04 2.06 -3.54
CA GLY A 100 -0.29 1.00 -2.59
C GLY A 100 0.19 1.29 -1.17
N LEU A 101 1.35 1.95 -1.01
CA LEU A 101 1.86 2.37 0.29
C LEU A 101 1.01 3.50 0.88
N ALA A 102 0.56 4.46 0.07
CA ALA A 102 -0.39 5.49 0.53
C ALA A 102 -1.69 4.85 1.02
N ALA A 103 -2.29 3.95 0.22
CA ALA A 103 -3.48 3.20 0.63
C ALA A 103 -3.23 2.34 1.89
N ALA A 104 -2.02 1.82 2.08
CA ALA A 104 -1.66 1.07 3.28
C ALA A 104 -1.69 1.94 4.54
N VAL A 105 -1.28 3.21 4.43
CA VAL A 105 -1.35 4.17 5.54
C VAL A 105 -2.81 4.40 5.91
N ASP A 106 -3.69 4.64 4.93
CA ASP A 106 -5.12 4.85 5.16
C ASP A 106 -5.78 3.65 5.86
N VAL A 107 -5.38 2.42 5.49
CA VAL A 107 -5.85 1.19 6.14
C VAL A 107 -5.38 1.11 7.60
N VAL A 108 -4.15 1.51 7.92
CA VAL A 108 -3.65 1.48 9.30
C VAL A 108 -4.26 2.59 10.16
N GLN A 109 -4.58 3.75 9.56
CA GLN A 109 -5.28 4.84 10.25
C GLN A 109 -6.77 4.56 10.46
N GLY A 110 -7.31 3.54 9.79
CA GLY A 110 -8.73 3.20 9.85
C GLY A 110 -9.62 4.12 9.00
N GLU A 111 -9.01 4.92 8.10
CA GLU A 111 -9.72 5.81 7.18
C GLU A 111 -10.07 5.13 5.84
N SER A 112 -9.65 3.88 5.65
CA SER A 112 -9.91 3.13 4.41
C SER A 112 -11.25 2.38 4.44
N GLU A 113 -12.04 2.56 3.38
CA GLU A 113 -13.19 1.70 3.07
C GLU A 113 -12.77 0.32 2.51
N VAL A 114 -11.48 0.16 2.19
CA VAL A 114 -10.91 -1.04 1.55
C VAL A 114 -10.21 -1.90 2.60
N GLY A 115 -10.42 -3.22 2.53
CA GLY A 115 -9.77 -4.16 3.44
C GLY A 115 -8.25 -4.29 3.21
N VAL A 116 -7.57 -4.90 4.19
CA VAL A 116 -6.12 -5.16 4.19
C VAL A 116 -5.66 -5.95 2.95
N ARG A 117 -6.44 -6.96 2.56
CA ARG A 117 -6.04 -7.94 1.54
C ARG A 117 -5.91 -7.35 0.12
N PRO A 118 -6.87 -6.55 -0.39
CA PRO A 118 -6.71 -5.84 -1.66
C PRO A 118 -5.45 -4.99 -1.73
N VAL A 119 -5.14 -4.20 -0.68
CA VAL A 119 -3.97 -3.32 -0.69
C VAL A 119 -2.67 -4.13 -0.66
N ALA A 120 -2.61 -5.18 0.16
CA ALA A 120 -1.47 -6.09 0.18
C ALA A 120 -1.26 -6.79 -1.18
N LEU A 121 -2.33 -7.17 -1.89
CA LEU A 121 -2.26 -7.74 -3.23
C LEU A 121 -1.71 -6.75 -4.24
N VAL A 122 -2.16 -5.49 -4.22
CA VAL A 122 -1.64 -4.44 -5.12
C VAL A 122 -0.13 -4.28 -4.93
N LEU A 123 0.33 -4.21 -3.68
CA LEU A 123 1.76 -4.13 -3.37
C LEU A 123 2.52 -5.37 -3.86
N ALA A 124 2.05 -6.57 -3.53
CA ALA A 124 2.70 -7.81 -3.91
C ALA A 124 2.78 -7.99 -5.44
N VAL A 125 1.69 -7.71 -6.16
CA VAL A 125 1.63 -7.79 -7.63
C VAL A 125 2.57 -6.75 -8.25
N SER A 126 2.57 -5.51 -7.75
CA SER A 126 3.45 -4.46 -8.26
C SER A 126 4.92 -4.85 -8.11
N VAL A 127 5.31 -5.36 -6.94
CA VAL A 127 6.67 -5.85 -6.69
C VAL A 127 7.02 -7.06 -7.56
N ALA A 128 6.09 -7.99 -7.76
CA ALA A 128 6.30 -9.15 -8.62
C ALA A 128 6.51 -8.73 -10.09
N ILE A 129 5.73 -7.76 -10.59
CA ILE A 129 5.90 -7.21 -11.94
C ILE A 129 7.27 -6.54 -12.07
N TYR A 130 7.67 -5.75 -11.07
CA TYR A 130 9.00 -5.13 -11.04
C TYR A 130 10.12 -6.18 -11.16
N ALA A 131 10.10 -7.20 -10.31
CA ALA A 131 11.13 -8.23 -10.27
C ALA A 131 11.19 -9.06 -11.56
N LEU A 132 10.03 -9.45 -12.11
CA LEU A 132 9.95 -10.23 -13.36
C LEU A 132 10.37 -9.40 -14.57
N THR A 133 10.00 -8.12 -14.64
CA THR A 133 10.40 -7.23 -15.74
C THR A 133 11.91 -7.05 -15.74
N LEU A 134 12.50 -6.82 -14.56
CA LEU A 134 13.94 -6.67 -14.43
C LEU A 134 14.68 -7.95 -14.83
N ALA A 135 14.21 -9.12 -14.39
CA ALA A 135 14.77 -10.40 -14.79
C ALA A 135 14.63 -10.69 -16.30
N GLY A 136 13.48 -10.34 -16.88
CA GLY A 136 13.25 -10.44 -18.32
C GLY A 136 14.24 -9.59 -19.10
N LEU A 137 14.43 -8.33 -18.66
CA LEU A 137 15.39 -7.43 -19.28
C LEU A 137 16.84 -7.96 -19.17
N HIS A 138 17.21 -8.54 -18.01
CA HIS A 138 18.53 -9.17 -17.83
C HIS A 138 18.74 -10.37 -18.74
N THR A 139 17.78 -11.30 -18.83
CA THR A 139 17.93 -12.48 -19.72
C THR A 139 18.03 -12.10 -21.19
N LEU A 140 17.33 -11.03 -21.60
CA LEU A 140 17.36 -10.56 -22.97
C LEU A 140 18.67 -9.84 -23.31
N ALA A 141 19.26 -9.15 -22.33
CA ALA A 141 20.54 -8.47 -22.44
C ALA A 141 21.73 -9.45 -22.44
N ASP A 142 21.75 -10.40 -21.52
CA ASP A 142 22.96 -11.17 -21.21
C ASP A 142 23.09 -12.43 -22.09
N ARG A 143 22.02 -12.82 -22.80
CA ARG A 143 21.89 -14.13 -23.49
C ARG A 143 22.18 -15.36 -22.62
N GLU A 144 22.43 -15.14 -21.33
CA GLU A 144 22.52 -16.16 -20.30
C GLU A 144 21.11 -16.73 -20.12
N GLY A 145 21.00 -18.05 -20.27
CA GLY A 145 19.71 -18.74 -20.28
C GLY A 145 18.88 -18.55 -19.00
N TRP A 146 17.68 -19.13 -19.00
CA TRP A 146 16.63 -19.08 -17.96
C TRP A 146 17.07 -19.11 -16.48
N ARG A 147 18.27 -19.63 -16.16
CA ARG A 147 18.82 -19.71 -14.81
C ARG A 147 18.96 -18.34 -14.12
N GLY A 148 19.24 -17.27 -14.87
CA GLY A 148 19.33 -15.90 -14.32
C GLY A 148 18.01 -15.36 -13.76
N SER A 149 16.86 -15.90 -14.20
CA SER A 149 15.53 -15.45 -13.72
C SER A 149 15.06 -16.16 -12.45
N ILE A 150 15.71 -17.25 -12.04
CA ILE A 150 15.27 -18.06 -10.88
C ILE A 150 15.12 -17.21 -9.60
N PRO A 151 16.09 -16.35 -9.23
CA PRO A 151 15.97 -15.53 -8.01
C PRO A 151 14.77 -14.58 -8.06
N ALA A 152 14.49 -14.00 -9.22
CA ALA A 152 13.35 -13.11 -9.40
C ALA A 152 12.01 -13.85 -9.29
N VAL A 153 11.91 -15.04 -9.89
CA VAL A 153 10.71 -15.88 -9.76
C VAL A 153 10.47 -16.27 -8.31
N VAL A 154 11.51 -16.70 -7.58
CA VAL A 154 11.39 -17.04 -6.15
C VAL A 154 10.95 -15.82 -5.34
N THR A 155 11.51 -14.64 -5.61
CA THR A 155 11.12 -13.40 -4.93
C THR A 155 9.66 -13.04 -5.22
N SER A 156 9.23 -13.12 -6.48
CA SER A 156 7.85 -12.85 -6.89
C SER A 156 6.86 -13.81 -6.23
N VAL A 157 7.16 -15.11 -6.18
CA VAL A 157 6.33 -16.10 -5.49
C VAL A 157 6.28 -15.78 -3.98
N GLY A 158 7.43 -15.46 -3.38
CA GLY A 158 7.52 -15.09 -1.96
C GLY A 158 6.63 -13.91 -1.59
N VAL A 159 6.67 -12.81 -2.36
CA VAL A 159 5.83 -11.63 -2.09
C VAL A 159 4.35 -11.89 -2.35
N LEU A 160 4.01 -12.72 -3.35
CA LEU A 160 2.62 -13.06 -3.66
C LEU A 160 1.95 -13.96 -2.61
N ILE A 161 2.72 -14.67 -1.79
CA ILE A 161 2.18 -15.46 -0.67
C ILE A 161 1.77 -14.57 0.51
N VAL A 162 2.42 -13.41 0.70
CA VAL A 162 2.20 -12.51 1.85
C VAL A 162 0.73 -12.14 2.06
N PRO A 163 -0.04 -11.71 1.03
CA PRO A 163 -1.44 -11.32 1.21
C PRO A 163 -2.39 -12.45 1.66
N PHE A 164 -1.97 -13.71 1.55
CA PHE A 164 -2.77 -14.88 1.94
C PHE A 164 -2.54 -15.33 3.39
N LEU A 165 -1.52 -14.79 4.07
CA LEU A 165 -1.17 -15.15 5.45
C LEU A 165 -2.08 -14.52 6.52
N GLY A 166 -3.04 -13.67 6.13
CA GLY A 166 -3.99 -13.06 7.08
C GLY A 166 -3.34 -12.10 8.08
N LEU A 167 -2.19 -11.51 7.71
CA LEU A 167 -1.41 -10.60 8.55
C LEU A 167 -2.07 -9.22 8.65
N SER A 168 -1.71 -8.45 9.68
CA SER A 168 -2.07 -7.03 9.75
C SER A 168 -1.39 -6.24 8.62
N MET A 169 -1.94 -5.08 8.26
CA MET A 169 -1.44 -4.30 7.12
C MET A 169 0.04 -3.93 7.27
N GLY A 170 0.44 -3.38 8.41
CA GLY A 170 1.83 -3.02 8.67
C GLY A 170 2.78 -4.21 8.61
N VAL A 171 2.36 -5.37 9.12
CA VAL A 171 3.17 -6.60 9.08
C VAL A 171 3.26 -7.17 7.66
N SER A 172 2.20 -7.05 6.86
CA SER A 172 2.20 -7.45 5.45
C SER A 172 3.20 -6.62 4.64
N VAL A 173 3.18 -5.29 4.82
CA VAL A 173 4.15 -4.35 4.21
C VAL A 173 5.58 -4.69 4.66
N LEU A 174 5.78 -4.92 5.96
CA LEU A 174 7.09 -5.33 6.49
C LEU A 174 7.58 -6.65 5.89
N ALA A 175 6.71 -7.65 5.79
CA ALA A 175 7.05 -8.96 5.23
C ALA A 175 7.45 -8.86 3.75
N ILE A 176 6.71 -8.09 2.93
CA ILE A 176 7.08 -7.83 1.53
C ILE A 176 8.45 -7.13 1.45
N GLY A 177 8.67 -6.11 2.28
CA GLY A 177 9.95 -5.40 2.35
C GLY A 177 11.11 -6.31 2.78
N LEU A 178 10.87 -7.21 3.73
CA LEU A 178 11.87 -8.17 4.21
C LEU A 178 12.22 -9.20 3.14
N VAL A 179 11.23 -9.73 2.41
CA VAL A 179 11.47 -10.65 1.28
C VAL A 179 12.35 -9.99 0.23
N LEU A 180 12.10 -8.72 -0.10
CA LEU A 180 12.94 -7.96 -1.02
C LEU A 180 14.35 -7.73 -0.48
N ALA A 181 14.50 -7.33 0.78
CA ALA A 181 15.80 -7.09 1.40
C ALA A 181 16.64 -8.38 1.48
N LEU A 182 16.01 -9.52 1.76
CA LEU A 182 16.66 -10.83 1.73
C LEU A 182 17.08 -11.20 0.31
N ALA A 183 16.25 -10.91 -0.70
CA ALA A 183 16.62 -11.14 -2.09
C ALA A 183 17.84 -10.30 -2.50
N VAL A 184 17.90 -9.03 -2.09
CA VAL A 184 19.08 -8.16 -2.32
C VAL A 184 20.31 -8.71 -1.63
N THR A 185 20.18 -9.09 -0.36
CA THR A 185 21.30 -9.59 0.45
C THR A 185 21.84 -10.91 -0.09
N ASN A 186 20.95 -11.86 -0.41
CA ASN A 186 21.33 -13.12 -1.03
C ASN A 186 22.07 -12.88 -2.34
N HIS A 187 21.59 -11.94 -3.16
CA HIS A 187 22.25 -11.57 -4.39
C HIS A 187 23.67 -11.05 -4.15
N VAL A 188 23.84 -10.02 -3.30
CA VAL A 188 25.16 -9.43 -2.99
C VAL A 188 26.12 -10.48 -2.43
N TRP A 189 25.63 -11.35 -1.56
CA TRP A 189 26.42 -12.41 -0.93
C TRP A 189 26.90 -13.48 -1.90
N VAL A 190 26.10 -13.80 -2.92
CA VAL A 190 26.48 -14.70 -4.01
C VAL A 190 27.49 -14.05 -4.94
N THR A 191 27.31 -12.77 -5.29
CA THR A 191 28.25 -12.03 -6.14
C THR A 191 29.63 -11.91 -5.47
N ASN A 192 29.69 -11.50 -4.19
CA ASN A 192 30.95 -11.35 -3.45
C ASN A 192 31.69 -12.67 -3.19
N ARG A 193 31.08 -13.84 -3.49
CA ARG A 193 31.72 -15.16 -3.38
C ARG A 193 32.32 -15.66 -4.69
N ALA A 194 31.93 -15.04 -5.80
CA ALA A 194 32.41 -15.41 -7.12
C ALA A 194 33.74 -14.73 -7.47
N ASP A 195 34.13 -13.70 -6.70
CA ASP A 195 35.41 -12.99 -6.75
C ASP A 195 36.42 -13.58 -5.74
#